data_AF-A0A016WZJ9-F1
#
_entry.id   AF-A0A016WZJ9-F1
#
_cell.length_a   1.000
_cell.length_b   1.000
_cell.length_c   1.000
_cell.angle_alpha   90.00
_cell.angle_beta   90.00
_cell.angle_gamma   90.00
#
_symmetry.space_group_name_H-M   'P 1'
#
loop_
_entity.id
_entity.type
_entity.pdbx_description
1 polymer ?
#
loop_
_entity_poly.entity_id
_entity_poly.type
_entity_poly.pdbx_seq_one_letter_code
_entity_poly.pdbx_strand_id
1 'polypeptide(L)'
;MGLTYIRKKRDEKVTLNGHFKEVIVYEGEPPEDVSVNGRHPSLIRGYSSEQRNVTYGWELFFSHSTNFSLYTQEYWYPSMKSMKPDWSIFNDIPNACLDS
;
A
#
# COMPACT_ATOMS: atom_id res chain seq x y z
N MET A 1 9.04 -8.01 -6.33
CA MET A 1 9.07 -6.61 -5.86
C MET A 1 7.67 -6.06 -5.98
N GLY A 2 7.01 -5.64 -4.90
CA GLY A 2 5.57 -5.29 -4.89
C GLY A 2 5.14 -4.07 -5.72
N LEU A 3 6.06 -3.45 -6.46
CA LEU A 3 5.82 -2.23 -7.24
C LEU A 3 5.98 -2.45 -8.77
N THR A 4 6.02 -3.70 -9.26
CA THR A 4 6.21 -4.00 -10.69
C THR A 4 5.19 -3.30 -11.60
N TYR A 5 4.00 -3.02 -11.07
CA TYR A 5 2.85 -2.50 -11.80
C TYR A 5 2.67 -0.99 -11.66
N ILE A 6 3.49 -0.33 -10.85
CA ILE A 6 3.36 1.10 -10.56
C ILE A 6 4.64 1.85 -10.88
N ARG A 7 4.51 3.09 -11.36
CA ARG A 7 5.64 3.94 -11.76
C ARG A 7 5.65 5.21 -10.94
N LYS A 8 6.85 5.71 -10.61
CA LYS A 8 6.99 7.03 -9.97
C LYS A 8 6.28 8.06 -10.85
N LYS A 9 5.42 8.87 -10.23
CA LYS A 9 4.72 9.98 -10.90
C LYS A 9 5.25 11.33 -10.44
N ARG A 10 5.38 11.51 -9.13
CA ARG A 10 5.74 12.80 -8.52
C ARG A 10 6.29 12.61 -7.11
N ASP A 11 6.90 13.66 -6.61
CA ASP A 11 7.20 13.83 -5.19
C ASP A 11 6.10 14.73 -4.59
N GLU A 12 5.65 14.43 -3.38
CA GLU A 12 4.53 15.11 -2.72
C GLU A 12 4.81 15.22 -1.22
N LYS A 13 4.13 16.15 -0.55
CA LYS A 13 4.17 16.30 0.90
C LYS A 13 2.80 15.95 1.47
N VAL A 14 2.73 14.87 2.24
CA VAL A 14 1.49 14.38 2.85
C VAL A 14 1.54 14.53 4.38
N THR A 15 0.39 14.69 5.01
CA THR A 15 0.29 14.74 6.48
C THR A 15 -0.02 13.35 7.01
N LEU A 16 0.90 12.77 7.78
CA LEU A 16 0.73 11.46 8.42
C LEU A 16 1.03 11.58 9.91
N ASN A 17 0.10 11.16 10.77
CA ASN A 17 0.18 11.32 12.23
C ASN A 17 0.46 12.78 12.67
N GLY A 18 -0.17 13.76 12.01
CA GLY A 18 0.00 15.18 12.35
C GLY A 18 1.34 15.79 11.94
N HIS A 19 2.22 15.02 11.30
CA HIS A 19 3.50 15.51 10.78
C HIS A 19 3.52 15.46 9.26
N PHE A 20 4.15 16.45 8.65
CA PHE A 20 4.39 16.40 7.22
C PHE A 20 5.51 15.42 6.88
N LYS A 21 5.30 14.60 5.86
CA LYS A 21 6.28 13.70 5.29
C LYS A 21 6.39 13.93 3.79
N GLU A 22 7.63 14.03 3.32
CA GLU A 22 7.95 13.98 1.89
C GLU A 22 7.88 12.53 1.41
N VAL A 23 7.15 12.33 0.33
CA VAL A 23 6.84 11.02 -0.22
C VAL A 23 6.98 11.02 -1.73
N ILE A 24 7.47 9.90 -2.25
CA ILE A 24 7.39 9.59 -3.68
C ILE A 24 6.05 8.90 -3.91
N VAL A 25 5.26 9.47 -4.82
CA VAL A 25 3.99 8.91 -5.26
C VAL A 25 4.22 8.04 -6.48
N TYR A 26 3.74 6.81 -6.41
CA TYR A 26 3.73 5.84 -7.49
C TYR A 26 2.30 5.59 -7.93
N GLU A 27 2.05 5.47 -9.23
CA GLU A 27 0.73 5.12 -9.75
C GLU A 27 0.84 4.10 -10.88
N GLY A 28 -0.19 3.27 -11.03
CA GLY A 28 -0.30 2.31 -12.12
C GLY A 28 -1.59 1.52 -12.07
N GLU A 29 -1.75 0.61 -13.02
CA GLU A 29 -2.87 -0.32 -13.06
C GLU A 29 -2.59 -1.49 -12.12
N PRO A 30 -3.55 -1.90 -11.28
CA PRO A 30 -3.38 -3.08 -10.43
C PRO A 30 -3.25 -4.36 -11.29
N PRO A 31 -2.58 -5.40 -10.80
CA PRO A 31 -2.60 -6.73 -11.42
C PRO A 31 -4.03 -7.27 -11.60
N GLU A 32 -4.29 -8.01 -12.69
CA GLU A 32 -5.63 -8.51 -13.04
C GLU A 32 -6.29 -9.37 -11.94
N ASP A 33 -5.50 -10.03 -11.09
CA ASP A 33 -5.96 -10.86 -9.98
C ASP A 33 -6.36 -10.07 -8.73
N VAL A 34 -6.09 -8.76 -8.69
CA VAL A 34 -6.53 -7.88 -7.59
C VAL A 34 -8.00 -7.54 -7.76
N SER A 35 -8.81 -8.00 -6.82
CA SER A 35 -10.21 -7.60 -6.71
C SER A 35 -10.63 -7.33 -5.27
N VAL A 36 -11.51 -6.36 -5.08
CA VAL A 36 -12.16 -6.05 -3.80
C VAL A 36 -13.66 -6.12 -4.02
N ASN A 37 -14.35 -6.94 -3.23
CA ASN A 37 -15.80 -7.14 -3.34
C ASN A 37 -16.23 -7.48 -4.79
N GLY A 38 -15.44 -8.29 -5.48
CA GLY A 38 -15.69 -8.71 -6.87
C GLY A 38 -15.40 -7.65 -7.93
N ARG A 39 -14.74 -6.53 -7.58
CA ARG A 39 -14.38 -5.47 -8.52
C ARG A 39 -12.89 -5.21 -8.58
N HIS A 40 -12.40 -5.07 -9.81
CA HIS A 40 -11.03 -4.69 -10.09
C HIS A 40 -10.87 -3.16 -9.96
N PRO A 41 -9.88 -2.65 -9.21
CA PRO A 41 -9.59 -1.22 -9.16
C PRO A 41 -9.03 -0.75 -10.50
N SER A 42 -9.33 0.50 -10.88
CA SER A 42 -8.84 1.10 -12.12
C SER A 42 -7.47 1.75 -11.95
N LEU A 43 -7.08 2.09 -10.72
CA LEU A 43 -5.80 2.71 -10.40
C LEU A 43 -5.37 2.29 -9.00
N ILE A 44 -4.09 1.97 -8.85
CA ILE A 44 -3.43 1.91 -7.55
C ILE A 44 -2.47 3.08 -7.43
N ARG A 45 -2.47 3.73 -6.28
CA ARG A 45 -1.50 4.76 -5.90
C ARG A 45 -0.76 4.34 -4.65
N GLY A 46 0.57 4.34 -4.67
CA GLY A 46 1.42 4.05 -3.53
C GLY A 46 2.21 5.26 -3.06
N TYR A 47 2.42 5.36 -1.75
CA TYR A 47 3.19 6.42 -1.10
C TYR A 47 4.40 5.80 -0.42
N SER A 48 5.61 6.19 -0.82
CA SER A 48 6.86 5.71 -0.22
C SER A 48 7.71 6.87 0.26
N SER A 49 8.52 6.64 1.28
CA SER A 49 9.63 7.53 1.65
C SER A 49 10.53 7.85 0.45
N GLU A 50 11.10 9.06 0.43
CA GLU A 50 12.10 9.46 -0.56
C GLU A 50 13.34 8.56 -0.57
N GLN A 51 13.74 8.09 0.61
CA GLN A 51 14.83 7.15 0.78
C GLN A 51 14.48 5.72 0.30
N ARG A 52 13.26 5.49 -0.19
CA ARG A 52 12.74 4.23 -0.75
C ARG A 52 12.81 3.01 0.18
N ASN A 53 12.90 3.26 1.49
CA ASN A 53 13.05 2.19 2.48
C ASN A 53 11.73 1.82 3.17
N VAL A 54 10.70 2.66 3.05
CA VAL A 54 9.40 2.49 3.72
C VAL A 54 8.27 2.91 2.79
N THR A 55 7.27 2.03 2.67
CA THR A 55 5.96 2.37 2.09
C THR A 55 5.05 2.85 3.20
N TYR A 56 4.53 4.08 3.09
CA TYR A 56 3.62 4.66 4.07
C TYR A 56 2.17 4.27 3.85
N GLY A 57 1.80 3.89 2.64
CA GLY A 57 0.44 3.46 2.34
C GLY A 57 0.17 3.32 0.86
N TRP A 58 -1.04 2.88 0.53
CA TRP A 58 -1.57 2.88 -0.83
C TRP A 58 -3.08 3.11 -0.85
N GLU A 59 -3.56 3.51 -2.02
CA GLU A 59 -4.96 3.75 -2.34
C GLU A 59 -5.34 2.96 -3.58
N LEU A 60 -6.53 2.39 -3.56
CA LEU A 60 -7.19 1.76 -4.71
C LEU A 60 -8.35 2.64 -5.12
N PHE A 61 -8.39 3.03 -6.40
CA PHE A 61 -9.49 3.79 -6.97
C PHE A 61 -10.32 2.88 -7.86
N PHE A 62 -11.63 2.97 -7.73
CA PHE A 62 -12.59 2.17 -8.47
C PHE A 62 -13.42 3.06 -9.38
N SER A 63 -13.69 2.57 -10.59
CA SER A 63 -14.61 3.25 -11.50
C SER A 63 -16.02 3.30 -10.91
N HIS A 64 -16.63 4.48 -10.99
CA HIS A 64 -17.99 4.68 -10.52
C HIS A 64 -18.98 3.80 -11.31
N SER A 65 -19.93 3.16 -10.62
CA SER A 65 -21.02 2.44 -11.26
C SER A 65 -22.26 2.41 -10.38
N THR A 66 -23.43 2.23 -10.98
CA THR A 66 -24.71 2.19 -10.27
C THR A 66 -24.81 1.09 -9.20
N ASN A 67 -24.04 0.02 -9.35
CA ASN A 67 -24.10 -1.17 -8.48
C ASN A 67 -22.86 -1.30 -7.57
N PHE A 68 -22.04 -0.26 -7.44
CA PHE A 68 -20.82 -0.29 -6.63
C PHE A 68 -20.54 1.08 -6.01
N SER A 69 -20.69 1.17 -4.70
CA SER A 69 -20.55 2.42 -3.94
C SER A 69 -19.13 2.69 -3.46
N LEU A 70 -18.24 1.69 -3.49
CA LEU A 70 -16.85 1.87 -3.09
C LEU A 70 -16.09 2.59 -4.20
N TYR A 71 -15.71 3.84 -3.97
CA TYR A 71 -14.95 4.66 -4.92
C TYR A 71 -13.44 4.62 -4.65
N THR A 72 -13.07 4.63 -3.37
CA THR A 72 -11.68 4.59 -2.92
C THR A 72 -11.55 3.69 -1.71
N GLN A 73 -10.45 2.96 -1.64
CA GLN A 73 -10.05 2.23 -0.45
C GLN A 73 -8.59 2.52 -0.13
N GLU A 74 -8.30 2.85 1.12
CA GLU A 74 -6.99 3.33 1.55
C GLU A 74 -6.41 2.43 2.64
N TYR A 75 -5.09 2.23 2.60
CA TYR A 75 -4.33 1.51 3.60
C TYR A 75 -3.11 2.34 3.99
N TRP A 76 -3.06 2.79 5.25
CA TRP A 76 -2.01 3.65 5.77
C TRP A 76 -1.26 3.00 6.92
N TYR A 77 0.06 3.16 6.93
CA TYR A 77 0.99 2.70 7.95
C TYR A 77 1.73 3.91 8.56
N PRO A 78 1.03 4.79 9.27
CA PRO A 78 1.55 6.10 9.62
C PRO A 78 2.65 6.04 10.71
N SER A 79 2.71 4.93 11.45
CA SER A 79 3.75 4.63 12.45
C SER A 79 4.94 3.85 11.89
N MET A 80 4.95 3.50 10.60
CA MET A 80 6.00 2.68 10.00
C MET A 80 7.33 3.41 9.97
N LYS A 81 8.41 2.69 10.34
CA LYS A 81 9.77 3.19 10.42
C LYS A 81 10.71 2.27 9.66
N SER A 82 11.73 2.85 9.02
CA SER A 82 12.81 2.08 8.40
C SER A 82 13.65 1.48 9.51
N MET A 83 13.71 0.15 9.58
CA MET A 83 14.56 -0.58 10.52
C MET A 83 15.33 -1.67 9.78
N LYS A 84 16.43 -2.16 10.36
CA LYS A 84 17.11 -3.35 9.83
C LYS A 84 16.15 -4.55 9.89
N PRO A 85 16.15 -5.44 8.89
CA PRO A 85 15.35 -6.65 8.93
C PRO A 85 15.65 -7.45 10.19
N ASP A 86 14.60 -7.79 10.93
CA ASP A 86 14.68 -8.71 12.04
C ASP A 86 14.30 -10.09 11.53
N TRP A 87 15.27 -11.00 11.45
CA TRP A 87 15.04 -12.37 10.98
C TRP A 87 14.40 -13.26 12.04
N SER A 88 14.40 -12.85 13.31
CA SER A 88 13.81 -13.62 14.41
C SER A 88 12.29 -13.75 14.30
N ILE A 89 11.63 -12.84 13.58
CA ILE A 89 10.17 -12.84 13.36
C ILE A 89 9.66 -14.11 12.66
N PHE A 90 10.54 -14.82 11.95
CA PHE A 90 10.20 -16.08 11.28
C PHE A 90 10.43 -17.31 12.16
N ASN A 91 11.08 -17.15 13.31
CA ASN A 91 11.34 -18.23 14.26
C ASN A 91 10.22 -18.30 15.31
N ASP A 92 9.58 -17.18 15.63
CA ASP A 92 8.48 -17.10 16.60
C ASP A 92 7.11 -17.22 15.90
N ILE A 93 6.94 -18.25 15.07
CA ILE A 93 5.65 -18.55 14.46
C ILE A 93 4.71 -19.02 15.57
N PRO A 94 3.55 -18.35 15.80
CA PRO A 94 2.60 -18.79 16.81
C PRO A 94 2.18 -20.24 16.56
N ASN A 95 2.11 -21.07 17.61
CA ASN A 95 1.72 -22.48 17.47
C ASN A 95 0.37 -22.67 16.76
N ALA A 96 -0.55 -21.70 16.90
CA ALA A 96 -1.83 -21.69 16.19
C ALA A 96 -1.70 -21.67 14.65
N CYS A 97 -0.54 -21.31 14.10
CA CYS A 97 -0.24 -21.36 12.67
C CYS A 97 0.38 -22.69 12.23
N LEU A 98 0.73 -23.58 13.17
CA LEU A 98 1.34 -24.89 12.92
C LEU A 98 0.32 -26.04 12.98
N ASP A 99 -0.81 -25.84 13.65
CA ASP A 99 -1.89 -26.81 13.71
C ASP A 99 -2.79 -26.69 12.47
N SER A 100 -2.62 -27.62 11.52
CA SER A 100 -3.45 -27.81 10.32
C SER A 100 -4.17 -29.15 10.34
#